data_AF-A0A1B6KHD1-F1
#
_entry.id   AF-A0A1B6KHD1-F1
#
_cell.length_a   1.000
_cell.length_b   1.000
_cell.length_c   1.000
_cell.angle_alpha   90.00
_cell.angle_beta   90.00
_cell.angle_gamma   90.00
#
_symmetry.space_group_name_H-M   'P 1'
#
loop_
_entity.id
_entity.type
_entity.pdbx_description
1 polymer ?
#
loop_
_entity_poly.entity_id
_entity_poly.type
_entity_poly.pdbx_seq_one_letter_code
_entity_poly.pdbx_strand_id
1 'polypeptide(L)'
;ISLVAYFPNVLEKYATKLIKEGVVTEEEVKDVKEKYDKICEEAYTNARKETHIKYKDWLDSPWSGFFEGKDPLMVSPTGVKEDTLVHIGKRFSSPPPNAAEFVIHKGIERILKARMQMVESRMVDWALGEAMAFGSLMKEGIHVRLSGQDVERGTFSHRHHVLHHQTVDKATYRPLNYLYPDQAPYTVCNSSLSEYAVLGFELGFSMTNPNALVCWEAQFGDFNNTAQCIIDQFISSGQAKWVRQSGLVMLQPHGLEGMGPEHSSARLERFLQMSADDPDYFPPESEEFAVRQLHDINWIVANCSTPANLFHILRRQIALPFRKPLILMTPKSLLR
;
A
#
# COMPACT_ATOMS: atom_id res chain seq x y z
N ILE A 1 -24.36 -24.22 38.01
CA ILE A 1 -25.45 -23.64 37.18
C ILE A 1 -25.08 -22.17 36.96
N SER A 2 -24.98 -21.71 35.71
CA SER A 2 -24.57 -20.34 35.37
C SER A 2 -25.61 -19.32 35.87
N LEU A 3 -25.16 -18.24 36.53
CA LEU A 3 -26.01 -17.12 36.96
C LEU A 3 -26.82 -16.54 35.79
N VAL A 4 -26.31 -16.62 34.56
CA VAL A 4 -26.97 -16.14 33.33
C VAL A 4 -28.32 -16.83 33.09
N ALA A 5 -28.44 -18.12 33.46
CA ALA A 5 -29.67 -18.88 33.25
C ALA A 5 -30.85 -18.41 34.14
N TYR A 6 -30.57 -17.64 35.19
CA TYR A 6 -31.60 -17.11 36.09
C TYR A 6 -32.13 -15.74 35.67
N PHE A 7 -31.55 -15.12 34.64
CA PHE A 7 -31.97 -13.80 34.19
C PHE A 7 -32.75 -13.89 32.87
N PRO A 8 -33.94 -13.25 32.78
CA PRO A 8 -34.62 -13.10 31.50
C PRO A 8 -33.74 -12.34 30.51
N ASN A 9 -33.92 -12.62 29.22
CA ASN A 9 -33.13 -11.97 28.17
C ASN A 9 -33.44 -10.46 28.11
N VAL A 10 -32.55 -9.70 27.45
CA VAL A 10 -32.65 -8.23 27.42
C VAL A 10 -33.96 -7.77 26.75
N LEU A 11 -34.43 -8.51 25.73
CA LEU A 11 -35.69 -8.22 25.04
C LEU A 11 -36.89 -8.36 25.99
N GLU A 12 -36.97 -9.44 26.76
CA GLU A 12 -38.04 -9.67 27.76
C GLU A 12 -38.03 -8.63 28.87
N LYS A 13 -36.84 -8.27 29.38
CA LYS A 13 -36.71 -7.22 30.39
C LYS A 13 -37.21 -5.87 29.89
N TYR A 14 -36.84 -5.50 28.67
CA TYR A 14 -37.24 -4.22 28.08
C TYR A 14 -38.72 -4.21 27.71
N ALA A 15 -39.25 -5.30 27.15
CA ALA A 15 -40.68 -5.45 26.87
C ALA A 15 -41.51 -5.35 28.15
N THR A 16 -41.14 -6.09 29.21
CA THR A 16 -41.83 -6.04 30.51
C THR A 16 -41.87 -4.62 31.08
N LYS A 17 -40.77 -3.87 30.94
CA LYS A 17 -40.71 -2.47 31.36
C LYS A 17 -41.68 -1.60 30.55
N LEU A 18 -41.65 -1.68 29.22
CA LEU A 18 -42.51 -0.87 28.36
C LEU A 18 -44.00 -1.19 28.53
N ILE A 19 -44.33 -2.46 28.75
CA ILE A 19 -45.69 -2.90 29.10
C ILE A 19 -46.12 -2.29 30.43
N LYS A 20 -45.25 -2.34 31.45
CA LYS A 20 -45.52 -1.74 32.76
C LYS A 20 -45.68 -0.22 32.71
N GLU A 21 -44.96 0.44 31.81
CA GLU A 21 -45.05 1.89 31.56
C GLU A 21 -46.23 2.27 30.65
N GLY A 22 -46.98 1.30 30.12
CA GLY A 22 -48.12 1.53 29.23
C GLY A 22 -47.75 2.06 27.85
N VAL A 23 -46.48 1.94 27.45
CA VAL A 23 -45.98 2.41 26.14
C VAL A 23 -46.37 1.47 25.01
N VAL A 24 -46.42 0.16 25.30
CA VAL A 24 -46.83 -0.90 24.38
C VAL A 24 -47.67 -1.93 25.14
N THR A 25 -48.42 -2.73 24.40
CA THR A 25 -49.18 -3.88 24.91
C THR A 25 -48.39 -5.19 24.75
N GLU A 26 -48.81 -6.23 25.48
CA GLU A 26 -48.26 -7.59 25.30
C GLU A 26 -48.46 -8.11 23.87
N GLU A 27 -49.59 -7.77 23.25
CA GLU A 27 -49.93 -8.19 21.89
C GLU A 27 -49.05 -7.50 20.84
N GLU A 28 -48.80 -6.20 20.97
CA GLU A 28 -47.85 -5.49 20.09
C GLU A 28 -46.43 -6.06 20.19
N VAL A 29 -45.98 -6.44 21.39
CA VAL A 29 -44.66 -7.09 21.57
C VAL A 29 -44.63 -8.45 20.88
N LYS A 30 -45.69 -9.24 21.00
CA LYS A 30 -45.82 -10.55 20.35
C LYS A 30 -45.84 -10.41 18.83
N ASP A 31 -46.63 -9.49 18.30
CA ASP A 31 -46.76 -9.22 16.87
C ASP A 31 -45.42 -8.83 16.24
N VAL A 32 -44.63 -7.98 16.93
CA VAL A 32 -43.30 -7.59 16.44
C VAL A 32 -42.35 -8.79 16.40
N LYS A 33 -42.38 -9.68 17.40
CA LYS A 33 -41.58 -10.91 17.42
C LYS A 33 -41.97 -11.82 16.26
N GLU A 34 -43.27 -12.12 16.12
CA GLU A 34 -43.77 -12.98 15.05
C GLU A 34 -43.47 -12.42 13.66
N LYS A 35 -43.56 -11.09 13.49
CA LYS A 35 -43.18 -10.41 12.25
C LYS A 35 -41.69 -10.59 11.93
N TYR A 36 -40.81 -10.46 12.93
CA TYR A 36 -39.37 -10.65 12.71
C TYR A 36 -39.02 -12.11 12.40
N ASP A 37 -39.62 -13.06 13.12
CA ASP A 37 -39.45 -14.49 12.86
C ASP A 37 -39.91 -14.84 11.44
N LYS A 38 -41.04 -14.27 11.00
CA LYS A 38 -41.54 -14.43 9.64
C LYS A 38 -40.55 -13.90 8.59
N ILE A 39 -39.91 -12.75 8.83
CA ILE A 39 -38.85 -12.22 7.95
C ILE A 39 -37.69 -13.21 7.85
N CYS A 40 -37.25 -13.80 8.97
CA CYS A 40 -36.18 -14.78 8.98
C CYS A 40 -36.55 -16.07 8.22
N GLU A 41 -37.75 -16.59 8.42
CA GLU A 41 -38.23 -17.80 7.72
C GLU A 41 -38.45 -17.58 6.21
N GLU A 42 -38.98 -16.42 5.83
CA GLU A 42 -39.11 -16.02 4.42
C GLU A 42 -37.73 -15.90 3.76
N ALA A 43 -36.77 -15.24 4.44
CA ALA A 43 -35.40 -15.12 3.96
C ALA A 43 -34.71 -16.50 3.82
N TYR A 44 -34.88 -17.39 4.80
CA TYR A 44 -34.36 -18.76 4.75
C TYR A 44 -34.96 -19.56 3.58
N THR A 45 -36.27 -19.45 3.37
CA THR A 45 -36.97 -20.10 2.27
C THR A 45 -36.52 -19.57 0.92
N ASN A 46 -36.30 -18.26 0.80
CA ASN A 46 -35.81 -17.64 -0.43
C ASN A 46 -34.36 -18.00 -0.72
N ALA A 47 -33.49 -18.05 0.29
CA ALA A 47 -32.10 -18.48 0.13
C ALA A 47 -31.97 -19.90 -0.43
N ARG A 48 -32.91 -20.80 -0.12
CA ARG A 48 -32.96 -22.17 -0.70
C ARG A 48 -33.28 -22.19 -2.21
N LYS A 49 -33.88 -21.11 -2.75
CA LYS A 49 -34.22 -20.99 -4.18
C LYS A 49 -33.06 -20.39 -4.98
N GLU A 50 -32.12 -19.72 -4.31
CA GLU A 50 -30.94 -19.16 -4.96
C GLU A 50 -29.97 -20.27 -5.36
N THR A 51 -29.68 -20.34 -6.66
CA THR A 51 -28.81 -21.36 -7.25
C THR A 51 -27.39 -20.86 -7.52
N HIS A 52 -27.18 -19.55 -7.40
CA HIS A 52 -25.91 -18.91 -7.73
C HIS A 52 -25.59 -17.82 -6.70
N ILE A 53 -24.37 -17.86 -6.16
CA ILE A 53 -23.85 -16.80 -5.31
C ILE A 53 -23.07 -15.83 -6.20
N LYS A 54 -23.43 -14.55 -6.15
CA LYS A 54 -22.65 -13.49 -6.81
C LYS A 54 -21.76 -12.83 -5.78
N TYR A 55 -20.46 -13.14 -5.79
CA TYR A 55 -19.49 -12.55 -4.86
C TYR A 55 -19.52 -11.01 -4.86
N LYS A 56 -19.81 -10.38 -5.99
CA LYS A 56 -19.96 -8.92 -6.11
C LYS A 56 -21.02 -8.31 -5.19
N ASP A 57 -22.05 -9.07 -4.80
CA ASP A 57 -23.13 -8.55 -3.95
C ASP A 57 -22.63 -8.28 -2.52
N TRP A 58 -21.45 -8.82 -2.16
CA TRP A 58 -20.81 -8.73 -0.85
C TRP A 58 -19.52 -7.88 -0.90
N LEU A 59 -19.16 -7.39 -2.08
CA LEU A 59 -17.96 -6.58 -2.31
C LEU A 59 -18.32 -5.10 -2.33
N ASP A 60 -18.17 -4.44 -1.18
CA ASP A 60 -18.19 -2.99 -1.10
C ASP A 60 -16.83 -2.42 -1.56
N SER A 61 -16.51 -2.58 -2.85
CA SER A 61 -15.28 -2.04 -3.44
C SER A 61 -15.53 -0.64 -3.99
N PRO A 62 -14.75 0.37 -3.59
CA PRO A 62 -14.87 1.72 -4.16
C PRO A 62 -14.40 1.78 -5.63
N TRP A 63 -14.01 0.65 -6.24
CA TRP A 63 -13.37 0.59 -7.57
C TRP A 63 -14.36 0.24 -8.69
N SER A 64 -15.65 0.51 -8.51
CA SER A 64 -16.66 0.20 -9.53
C SER A 64 -16.25 0.80 -10.89
N GLY A 65 -16.17 -0.06 -11.91
CA GLY A 65 -15.78 0.32 -13.27
C GLY A 65 -14.31 0.66 -13.51
N PHE A 66 -13.44 0.65 -12.50
CA PHE A 66 -12.07 1.18 -12.65
C PHE A 66 -11.20 0.42 -13.68
N PHE A 67 -11.41 -0.89 -13.79
CA PHE A 67 -10.72 -1.76 -14.76
C PHE A 67 -11.62 -2.19 -15.92
N GLU A 68 -12.84 -1.64 -16.05
CA GLU A 68 -13.72 -1.99 -17.17
C GLU A 68 -13.06 -1.63 -18.51
N GLY A 69 -13.14 -2.56 -19.47
CA GLY A 69 -12.55 -2.41 -20.80
C GLY A 69 -11.03 -2.59 -20.87
N LYS A 70 -10.35 -2.90 -19.75
CA LYS A 70 -8.93 -3.25 -19.76
C LYS A 70 -8.76 -4.76 -19.88
N ASP A 71 -7.84 -5.18 -20.75
CA ASP A 71 -7.44 -6.58 -20.85
C ASP A 71 -6.55 -6.94 -19.64
N PRO A 72 -6.95 -7.90 -18.78
CA PRO A 72 -6.18 -8.29 -17.62
C PRO A 72 -4.80 -8.89 -17.95
N LEU A 73 -4.60 -9.33 -19.20
CA LEU A 73 -3.36 -9.92 -19.69
C LEU A 73 -2.51 -8.93 -20.49
N MET A 74 -2.83 -7.64 -20.49
CA MET A 74 -2.03 -6.62 -21.17
C MET A 74 -1.55 -5.55 -20.19
N VAL A 75 -0.22 -5.43 -20.05
CA VAL A 75 0.42 -4.43 -19.18
C VAL A 75 0.86 -3.23 -20.03
N SER A 76 0.50 -2.02 -19.58
CA SER A 76 0.95 -0.81 -20.26
C SER A 76 2.47 -0.61 -20.11
N PRO A 77 3.18 -0.07 -21.13
CA PRO A 77 4.60 0.26 -21.00
C PRO A 77 4.85 1.22 -19.84
N THR A 78 5.94 1.00 -19.10
CA THR A 78 6.32 1.81 -17.93
C THR A 78 7.37 2.87 -18.23
N GLY A 79 7.89 2.92 -19.46
CA GLY A 79 8.85 3.94 -19.89
C GLY A 79 8.23 5.33 -19.98
N VAL A 80 9.06 6.36 -19.77
CA VAL A 80 8.65 7.77 -19.89
C VAL A 80 9.64 8.54 -20.75
N LYS A 81 9.23 9.70 -21.26
CA LYS A 81 10.12 10.58 -22.03
C LYS A 81 11.30 11.03 -21.17
N GLU A 82 12.49 11.05 -21.75
CA GLU A 82 13.72 11.45 -21.06
C GLU A 82 13.62 12.85 -20.45
N ASP A 83 13.02 13.82 -21.16
CA ASP A 83 12.80 15.18 -20.64
C ASP A 83 12.04 15.19 -19.31
N THR A 84 11.13 14.22 -19.10
CA THR A 84 10.41 14.08 -17.82
C THR A 84 11.36 13.62 -16.71
N LEU A 85 12.26 12.68 -17.00
CA LEU A 85 13.28 12.22 -16.06
C LEU A 85 14.25 13.35 -15.69
N VAL A 86 14.76 14.08 -16.70
CA VAL A 86 15.68 15.20 -16.51
C VAL A 86 15.03 16.32 -15.70
N HIS A 87 13.78 16.68 -16.00
CA HIS A 87 13.04 17.68 -15.22
C HIS A 87 12.90 17.28 -13.75
N ILE A 88 12.43 16.06 -13.48
CA ILE A 88 12.27 15.56 -12.10
C ILE A 88 13.62 15.54 -11.39
N GLY A 89 14.65 14.97 -12.04
CA GLY A 89 16.01 14.89 -11.50
C GLY A 89 16.56 16.27 -11.13
N LYS A 90 16.46 17.27 -12.01
CA LYS A 90 16.91 18.64 -11.75
C LYS A 90 16.17 19.29 -10.58
N ARG A 91 14.84 19.17 -10.53
CA ARG A 91 14.03 19.73 -9.43
C ARG A 91 14.33 19.06 -8.10
N PHE A 92 14.48 17.74 -8.10
CA PHE A 92 14.83 16.97 -6.91
C PHE A 92 16.27 17.21 -6.41
N SER A 93 17.16 17.63 -7.31
CA SER A 93 18.56 17.96 -7.03
C SER A 93 18.79 19.44 -6.72
N SER A 94 17.72 20.22 -6.52
CA SER A 94 17.82 21.67 -6.30
C SER A 94 17.31 22.06 -4.91
N PRO A 95 17.88 23.12 -4.29
CA PRO A 95 17.30 23.73 -3.11
C PRO A 95 15.94 24.39 -3.44
N PRO A 96 15.18 24.85 -2.43
CA PRO A 96 13.91 25.52 -2.67
C PRO A 96 14.09 26.74 -3.59
N PRO A 97 13.29 26.86 -4.67
CA PRO A 97 13.42 27.99 -5.59
C PRO A 97 12.94 29.26 -4.91
N ASN A 98 13.63 30.37 -5.18
CA ASN A 98 13.25 31.72 -4.70
C ASN A 98 13.13 31.87 -3.17
N ALA A 99 13.85 31.03 -2.40
CA ALA A 99 13.91 31.13 -0.94
C ALA A 99 15.38 31.15 -0.48
N ALA A 100 16.05 32.29 -0.69
CA ALA A 100 17.48 32.45 -0.39
C ALA A 100 17.76 32.34 1.12
N GLU A 101 16.78 32.67 1.94
CA GLU A 101 16.78 32.52 3.38
C GLU A 101 16.68 31.07 3.85
N PHE A 102 16.25 30.13 2.99
CA PHE A 102 16.12 28.72 3.36
C PHE A 102 17.49 28.05 3.48
N VAL A 103 18.03 28.07 4.69
CA VAL A 103 19.35 27.50 4.98
C VAL A 103 19.25 25.97 5.10
N ILE A 104 19.82 25.24 4.14
CA ILE A 104 19.98 23.77 4.23
C ILE A 104 21.33 23.39 4.86
N HIS A 105 21.41 22.18 5.42
CA HIS A 105 22.65 21.65 5.98
C HIS A 105 23.70 21.45 4.87
N LYS A 106 24.97 21.78 5.13
CA LYS A 106 26.07 21.65 4.14
C LYS A 106 26.22 20.25 3.55
N GLY A 107 25.92 19.21 4.33
CA GLY A 107 25.89 17.82 3.83
C GLY A 107 24.83 17.59 2.75
N ILE A 108 23.66 18.22 2.90
CA ILE A 108 22.56 18.14 1.94
C ILE A 108 22.92 18.91 0.67
N GLU A 109 23.56 20.08 0.76
CA GLU A 109 24.05 20.79 -0.42
C GLU A 109 24.98 19.92 -1.29
N ARG A 110 25.86 19.14 -0.66
CA ARG A 110 26.74 18.21 -1.38
C ARG A 110 25.96 17.10 -2.07
N ILE A 111 24.96 16.53 -1.39
CA ILE A 111 24.07 15.51 -1.96
C ILE A 111 23.30 16.06 -3.16
N LEU A 112 22.70 17.25 -3.04
CA LEU A 112 21.97 17.90 -4.12
C LEU A 112 22.88 18.19 -5.34
N LYS A 113 24.10 18.70 -5.10
CA LYS A 113 25.09 18.91 -6.17
C LYS A 113 25.49 17.61 -6.85
N ALA A 114 25.74 16.55 -6.09
CA ALA A 114 26.10 15.24 -6.64
C ALA A 114 24.97 14.66 -7.51
N ARG A 115 23.71 14.75 -7.06
CA ARG A 115 22.55 14.33 -7.87
C ARG A 115 22.39 15.16 -9.13
N MET A 116 22.62 16.48 -9.07
CA MET A 116 22.59 17.34 -10.26
C MET A 116 23.63 16.89 -11.30
N GLN A 117 24.87 16.61 -10.85
CA GLN A 117 25.93 16.10 -11.72
C GLN A 117 25.56 14.74 -12.33
N MET A 118 24.98 13.82 -11.54
CA MET A 118 24.47 12.55 -12.07
C MET A 118 23.46 12.77 -13.19
N VAL A 119 22.45 13.62 -12.97
CA VAL A 119 21.44 13.94 -13.98
C VAL A 119 22.06 14.54 -15.25
N GLU A 120 23.01 15.47 -15.13
CA GLU A 120 23.72 16.07 -16.27
C GLU A 120 24.58 15.04 -17.03
N SER A 121 25.17 14.09 -16.31
CA SER A 121 25.96 12.98 -16.87
C SER A 121 25.13 11.79 -17.35
N ARG A 122 23.80 11.86 -17.29
CA ARG A 122 22.86 10.74 -17.60
C ARG A 122 23.11 9.50 -16.73
N MET A 123 23.54 9.69 -15.49
CA MET A 123 23.65 8.66 -14.46
C MET A 123 22.53 8.81 -13.44
N VAL A 124 22.14 7.70 -12.80
CA VAL A 124 21.02 7.64 -11.87
C VAL A 124 21.40 6.70 -10.72
N ASP A 125 21.27 7.17 -9.48
CA ASP A 125 21.33 6.36 -8.27
C ASP A 125 19.92 5.92 -7.82
N TRP A 126 19.82 5.18 -6.71
CA TRP A 126 18.53 4.66 -6.23
C TRP A 126 17.55 5.77 -5.86
N ALA A 127 18.04 6.84 -5.23
CA ALA A 127 17.21 7.97 -4.82
C ALA A 127 16.66 8.73 -6.03
N LEU A 128 17.47 8.96 -7.07
CA LEU A 128 17.01 9.55 -8.32
C LEU A 128 16.04 8.62 -9.05
N GLY A 129 16.30 7.32 -9.12
CA GLY A 129 15.40 6.34 -9.74
C GLY A 129 14.02 6.30 -9.06
N GLU A 130 13.99 6.31 -7.73
CA GLU A 130 12.76 6.41 -6.93
C GLU A 130 12.02 7.74 -7.19
N ALA A 131 12.73 8.87 -7.10
CA ALA A 131 12.16 10.19 -7.33
C ALA A 131 11.58 10.34 -8.74
N MET A 132 12.26 9.80 -9.76
CA MET A 132 11.79 9.77 -11.15
C MET A 132 10.53 8.90 -11.31
N ALA A 133 10.46 7.75 -10.63
CA ALA A 133 9.28 6.90 -10.65
C ALA A 133 8.08 7.62 -10.03
N PHE A 134 8.26 8.18 -8.83
CA PHE A 134 7.20 8.92 -8.14
C PHE A 134 6.78 10.15 -8.94
N GLY A 135 7.73 10.98 -9.36
CA GLY A 135 7.45 12.24 -10.06
C GLY A 135 6.74 12.03 -11.40
N SER A 136 7.05 10.94 -12.11
CA SER A 136 6.38 10.61 -13.36
C SER A 136 4.96 10.10 -13.15
N LEU A 137 4.72 9.30 -12.09
CA LEU A 137 3.37 8.87 -11.72
C LEU A 137 2.50 10.06 -11.29
N MET A 138 3.05 10.99 -10.50
CA MET A 138 2.34 12.20 -10.12
C MET A 138 1.95 13.07 -11.32
N LYS A 139 2.82 13.17 -12.33
CA LYS A 139 2.53 13.84 -13.60
C LYS A 139 1.38 13.17 -14.36
N GLU A 140 1.23 11.87 -14.22
CA GLU A 140 0.17 11.05 -14.83
C GLU A 140 -1.14 11.07 -14.00
N GLY A 141 -1.24 11.91 -12.97
CA GLY A 141 -2.44 12.02 -12.13
C GLY A 141 -2.55 10.94 -11.05
N ILE A 142 -1.47 10.22 -10.76
CA ILE A 142 -1.44 9.15 -9.76
C ILE A 142 -0.95 9.68 -8.42
N HIS A 143 -1.74 9.50 -7.35
CA HIS A 143 -1.30 9.85 -5.99
C HIS A 143 -0.17 8.90 -5.57
N VAL A 144 0.95 9.46 -5.10
CA VAL A 144 2.02 8.67 -4.47
C VAL A 144 2.02 8.92 -2.96
N ARG A 145 1.97 7.84 -2.18
CA ARG A 145 2.05 7.85 -0.72
C ARG A 145 3.22 6.98 -0.25
N LEU A 146 4.10 7.53 0.58
CA LEU A 146 5.21 6.84 1.22
C LEU A 146 5.12 7.03 2.74
N SER A 147 5.05 5.93 3.47
CA SER A 147 4.89 5.91 4.93
C SER A 147 5.86 4.92 5.56
N GLY A 148 6.35 5.25 6.75
CA GLY A 148 7.29 4.41 7.49
C GLY A 148 8.16 5.26 8.40
N GLN A 149 9.01 4.62 9.20
CA GLN A 149 9.89 5.32 10.13
C GLN A 149 11.00 6.03 9.35
N ASP A 150 11.18 7.33 9.61
CA ASP A 150 12.23 8.18 9.01
C ASP A 150 12.27 8.22 7.47
N VAL A 151 11.19 7.82 6.79
CA VAL A 151 11.14 7.72 5.32
C VAL A 151 11.40 9.04 4.61
N GLU A 152 11.09 10.19 5.23
CA GLU A 152 11.34 11.51 4.65
C GLU A 152 12.82 11.75 4.33
N ARG A 153 13.71 11.32 5.25
CA ARG A 153 15.17 11.34 5.07
C ARG A 153 15.68 10.04 4.43
N GLY A 154 15.00 8.94 4.74
CA GLY A 154 15.45 7.56 4.59
C GLY A 154 16.37 7.14 5.74
N THR A 155 16.21 5.90 6.21
CA THR A 155 17.05 5.29 7.26
C THR A 155 18.54 5.49 6.98
N PHE A 156 18.95 5.20 5.74
CA PHE A 156 20.33 5.29 5.27
C PHE A 156 20.74 6.70 4.79
N SER A 157 19.92 7.73 5.05
CA SER A 157 20.14 9.11 4.61
C SER A 157 20.38 9.24 3.10
N HIS A 158 19.71 8.42 2.31
CA HIS A 158 19.85 8.40 0.85
C HIS A 158 18.75 9.20 0.14
N ARG A 159 17.58 9.37 0.78
CA ARG A 159 16.34 9.81 0.13
C ARG A 159 16.16 11.32 0.16
N HIS A 160 16.11 11.95 1.33
CA HIS A 160 15.95 13.41 1.47
C HIS A 160 14.79 14.00 0.63
N HIS A 161 13.61 13.39 0.71
CA HIS A 161 12.38 13.92 0.09
C HIS A 161 11.85 15.15 0.80
N VAL A 162 12.28 15.38 2.04
CA VAL A 162 11.99 16.57 2.82
C VAL A 162 13.31 17.23 3.22
N LEU A 163 13.45 18.51 2.85
CA LEU A 163 14.55 19.37 3.26
C LEU A 163 14.09 20.16 4.50
N HIS A 164 14.94 20.25 5.51
CA HIS A 164 14.67 20.99 6.75
C HIS A 164 15.52 22.25 6.81
N HIS A 165 14.89 23.37 7.16
CA HIS A 165 15.57 24.62 7.42
C HIS A 165 16.43 24.50 8.69
N GLN A 166 17.70 24.92 8.64
CA GLN A 166 18.64 24.73 9.76
C GLN A 166 18.39 25.66 10.94
N THR A 167 17.95 26.90 10.69
CA THR A 167 17.76 27.92 11.73
C THR A 167 16.30 28.22 12.06
N VAL A 168 15.33 27.62 11.37
CA VAL A 168 13.89 27.84 11.59
C VAL A 168 13.22 26.50 11.87
N ASP A 169 12.69 26.34 13.08
CA ASP A 169 12.04 25.09 13.48
C ASP A 169 10.81 24.78 12.62
N LYS A 170 10.61 23.49 12.33
CA LYS A 170 9.49 22.93 11.50
C LYS A 170 9.33 23.50 10.09
N ALA A 171 10.19 24.41 9.65
CA ALA A 171 10.21 24.88 8.27
C ALA A 171 10.82 23.81 7.37
N THR A 172 10.01 23.29 6.44
CA THR A 172 10.39 22.21 5.53
C THR A 172 10.04 22.52 4.09
N TYR A 173 10.75 21.90 3.17
CA TYR A 173 10.46 21.95 1.74
C TYR A 173 10.49 20.55 1.14
N ARG A 174 9.50 20.22 0.31
CA ARG A 174 9.33 18.91 -0.32
C ARG A 174 9.46 19.06 -1.83
N PRO A 175 10.64 18.83 -2.44
CA PRO A 175 10.85 19.11 -3.87
C PRO A 175 9.84 18.40 -4.78
N LEU A 176 9.46 17.17 -4.42
CA LEU A 176 8.52 16.35 -5.19
C LEU A 176 7.07 16.87 -5.18
N ASN A 177 6.70 17.75 -4.24
CA ASN A 177 5.37 18.39 -4.23
C ASN A 177 5.26 19.57 -5.22
N TYR A 178 6.37 19.99 -5.85
CA TYR A 178 6.45 21.19 -6.69
C TYR A 178 7.15 20.91 -8.02
N LEU A 179 6.87 19.75 -8.62
CA LEU A 179 7.37 19.34 -9.93
C LEU A 179 6.54 19.96 -11.06
N TYR A 180 5.21 19.96 -10.94
CA TYR A 180 4.28 20.48 -11.94
C TYR A 180 3.08 21.20 -11.29
N PRO A 181 2.45 22.19 -11.93
CA PRO A 181 1.29 22.89 -11.37
C PRO A 181 0.06 21.99 -11.15
N ASP A 182 -0.11 20.96 -11.98
CA ASP A 182 -1.27 20.06 -12.07
C ASP A 182 -0.97 18.63 -11.62
N GLN A 183 0.19 18.39 -10.98
CA GLN A 183 0.55 17.06 -10.51
C GLN A 183 -0.44 16.53 -9.47
N ALA A 184 -0.61 15.20 -9.44
CA ALA A 184 -1.28 14.55 -8.33
C ALA A 184 -0.51 14.71 -7.01
N PRO A 185 -1.20 14.56 -5.86
CA PRO A 185 -0.57 14.72 -4.56
C PRO A 185 0.61 13.75 -4.35
N TYR A 186 1.62 14.24 -3.62
CA TYR A 186 2.63 13.41 -2.98
C TYR A 186 2.50 13.52 -1.46
N THR A 187 2.42 12.36 -0.80
CA THR A 187 2.34 12.28 0.65
C THR A 187 3.48 11.44 1.18
N VAL A 188 4.47 12.09 1.77
CA VAL A 188 5.52 11.42 2.55
C VAL A 188 5.30 11.70 4.03
N CYS A 189 5.31 10.64 4.84
CA CYS A 189 5.02 10.72 6.26
C CYS A 189 5.99 9.85 7.06
N ASN A 190 6.76 10.46 7.96
CA ASN A 190 7.40 9.70 9.03
C ASN A 190 6.31 9.15 9.96
N SER A 191 6.23 7.83 10.08
CA SER A 191 5.27 7.17 10.96
C SER A 191 5.70 7.21 12.41
N SER A 192 4.78 6.88 13.32
CA SER A 192 5.16 6.46 14.67
C SER A 192 6.02 5.20 14.63
N LEU A 193 6.68 4.89 15.75
CA LEU A 193 7.44 3.65 15.94
C LEU A 193 6.50 2.44 16.13
N SER A 194 5.76 2.08 15.07
CA SER A 194 4.82 0.97 15.05
C SER A 194 4.70 0.43 13.62
N GLU A 195 4.98 -0.84 13.40
CA GLU A 195 4.80 -1.46 12.08
C GLU A 195 3.38 -2.04 11.96
N TYR A 196 2.87 -2.71 12.99
CA TYR A 196 1.56 -3.39 12.94
C TYR A 196 0.42 -2.43 12.56
N ALA A 197 0.27 -1.33 13.30
CA ALA A 197 -0.82 -0.39 13.07
C ALA A 197 -0.63 0.41 11.77
N VAL A 198 0.61 0.80 11.48
CA VAL A 198 0.93 1.60 10.28
C VAL A 198 0.76 0.76 9.02
N LEU A 199 1.28 -0.46 8.97
CA LEU A 199 1.09 -1.35 7.81
C LEU A 199 -0.39 -1.66 7.57
N GLY A 200 -1.16 -1.90 8.65
CA GLY A 200 -2.62 -2.06 8.57
C GLY A 200 -3.32 -0.81 8.02
N PHE A 201 -2.89 0.38 8.43
CA PHE A 201 -3.39 1.65 7.89
C PHE A 201 -3.09 1.81 6.40
N GLU A 202 -1.84 1.57 5.97
CA GLU A 202 -1.44 1.68 4.56
C GLU A 202 -2.15 0.65 3.67
N LEU A 203 -2.40 -0.55 4.19
CA LEU A 203 -3.24 -1.54 3.53
C LEU A 203 -4.66 -0.98 3.29
N GLY A 204 -5.30 -0.42 4.31
CA GLY A 204 -6.62 0.22 4.18
C GLY A 204 -6.64 1.33 3.12
N PHE A 205 -5.60 2.17 3.11
CA PHE A 205 -5.42 3.22 2.10
C PHE A 205 -5.34 2.62 0.69
N SER A 206 -4.52 1.59 0.51
CA SER A 206 -4.30 0.91 -0.78
C SER A 206 -5.55 0.23 -1.34
N MET A 207 -6.46 -0.23 -0.48
CA MET A 207 -7.74 -0.84 -0.89
C MET A 207 -8.79 0.22 -1.26
N THR A 208 -8.61 1.47 -0.85
CA THR A 208 -9.58 2.54 -1.08
C THR A 208 -9.38 3.21 -2.43
N ASN A 209 -8.14 3.55 -2.80
CA ASN A 209 -7.84 4.23 -4.07
C ASN A 209 -7.00 3.33 -4.99
N PRO A 210 -7.55 2.79 -6.09
CA PRO A 210 -6.79 1.97 -7.04
C PRO A 210 -5.83 2.80 -7.89
N ASN A 211 -6.03 4.13 -7.93
CA ASN A 211 -5.23 5.09 -8.68
C ASN A 211 -4.16 5.76 -7.79
N ALA A 212 -3.59 5.00 -6.86
CA ALA A 212 -2.53 5.45 -5.98
C ALA A 212 -1.40 4.42 -5.87
N LEU A 213 -0.16 4.88 -5.87
CA LEU A 213 1.00 4.10 -5.46
C LEU A 213 1.18 4.29 -3.95
N VAL A 214 0.87 3.24 -3.18
CA VAL A 214 0.97 3.27 -1.71
C VAL A 214 2.15 2.42 -1.29
N CYS A 215 3.15 3.04 -0.68
CA CYS A 215 4.37 2.41 -0.21
C CYS A 215 4.46 2.48 1.31
N TRP A 216 4.74 1.34 1.93
CA TRP A 216 5.18 1.23 3.32
C TRP A 216 6.64 0.77 3.34
N GLU A 217 7.49 1.48 4.07
CA GLU A 217 8.91 1.12 4.24
C GLU A 217 9.19 0.73 5.70
N ALA A 218 9.73 -0.48 5.87
CA ALA A 218 10.30 -0.89 7.14
C ALA A 218 11.66 -0.21 7.33
N GLN A 219 12.02 0.18 8.57
CA GLN A 219 13.32 0.83 8.82
C GLN A 219 14.49 -0.09 8.41
N PHE A 220 14.38 -1.37 8.77
CA PHE A 220 15.08 -2.52 8.20
C PHE A 220 14.05 -3.60 7.91
N GLY A 221 14.27 -4.42 6.88
CA GLY A 221 13.32 -5.46 6.50
C GLY A 221 13.07 -6.47 7.63
N ASP A 222 14.05 -6.69 8.51
CA ASP A 222 13.97 -7.60 9.65
C ASP A 222 12.75 -7.32 10.57
N PHE A 223 12.32 -6.06 10.67
CA PHE A 223 11.23 -5.61 11.54
C PHE A 223 9.82 -5.83 10.99
N ASN A 224 9.67 -6.36 9.76
CA ASN A 224 8.33 -6.64 9.21
C ASN A 224 7.54 -7.68 10.02
N ASN A 225 8.25 -8.51 10.80
CA ASN A 225 7.68 -9.56 11.62
C ASN A 225 6.76 -9.03 12.74
N THR A 226 6.94 -7.78 13.18
CA THR A 226 6.05 -7.18 14.19
C THR A 226 4.65 -6.90 13.62
N ALA A 227 4.53 -6.85 12.28
CA ALA A 227 3.27 -6.70 11.55
C ALA A 227 2.81 -8.03 10.89
N GLN A 228 3.31 -9.19 11.33
CA GLN A 228 3.04 -10.48 10.69
C GLN A 228 1.55 -10.79 10.53
N CYS A 229 0.70 -10.46 11.51
CA CYS A 229 -0.74 -10.69 11.36
C CYS A 229 -1.36 -9.91 10.19
N ILE A 230 -0.86 -8.70 9.90
CA ILE A 230 -1.31 -7.92 8.73
C ILE A 230 -0.86 -8.60 7.44
N ILE A 231 0.40 -9.08 7.41
CA ILE A 231 0.97 -9.79 6.27
C ILE A 231 0.19 -11.08 6.00
N ASP A 232 -0.02 -11.92 7.01
CA ASP A 232 -0.65 -13.25 6.90
C ASP A 232 -2.13 -13.15 6.58
N GLN A 233 -2.84 -12.29 7.31
CA GLN A 233 -4.29 -12.31 7.31
C GLN A 233 -4.92 -11.34 6.33
N PHE A 234 -4.13 -10.44 5.75
CA PHE A 234 -4.68 -9.47 4.82
C PHE A 234 -3.86 -9.35 3.55
N ILE A 235 -2.55 -9.11 3.63
CA ILE A 235 -1.74 -8.85 2.43
C ILE A 235 -1.61 -10.12 1.58
N SER A 236 -1.30 -11.27 2.19
CA SER A 236 -1.09 -12.53 1.45
C SER A 236 -2.39 -13.19 0.97
N SER A 237 -3.50 -12.99 1.70
CA SER A 237 -4.71 -13.81 1.56
C SER A 237 -5.99 -13.00 1.36
N GLY A 238 -5.93 -11.67 1.41
CA GLY A 238 -7.11 -10.80 1.33
C GLY A 238 -7.88 -10.92 0.02
N GLN A 239 -7.17 -11.07 -1.10
CA GLN A 239 -7.82 -11.30 -2.39
C GLN A 239 -8.52 -12.67 -2.45
N ALA A 240 -7.88 -13.73 -1.95
CA ALA A 240 -8.48 -15.07 -1.96
C ALA A 240 -9.69 -15.18 -1.04
N LYS A 241 -9.62 -14.58 0.16
CA LYS A 241 -10.68 -14.67 1.18
C LYS A 241 -11.84 -13.72 0.90
N TRP A 242 -11.55 -12.52 0.42
CA TRP A 242 -12.53 -11.42 0.36
C TRP A 242 -12.57 -10.71 -0.98
N VAL A 243 -11.91 -11.24 -2.02
CA VAL A 243 -11.84 -10.63 -3.37
C VAL A 243 -11.35 -9.17 -3.32
N ARG A 244 -10.55 -8.83 -2.30
CA ARG A 244 -9.95 -7.50 -2.11
C ARG A 244 -8.57 -7.45 -2.73
N GLN A 245 -8.46 -6.71 -3.83
CA GLN A 245 -7.18 -6.36 -4.42
C GLN A 245 -6.52 -5.22 -3.62
N SER A 246 -5.19 -5.19 -3.60
CA SER A 246 -4.38 -4.14 -2.98
C SER A 246 -3.14 -3.90 -3.82
N GLY A 247 -2.79 -2.63 -4.04
CA GLY A 247 -1.56 -2.23 -4.75
C GLY A 247 -0.40 -1.91 -3.81
N LEU A 248 -0.50 -2.27 -2.53
CA LEU A 248 0.47 -1.91 -1.49
C LEU A 248 1.88 -2.42 -1.83
N VAL A 249 2.86 -1.52 -1.76
CA VAL A 249 4.28 -1.84 -1.91
C VAL A 249 4.92 -1.87 -0.53
N MET A 250 5.52 -3.00 -0.16
CA MET A 250 6.33 -3.15 1.03
C MET A 250 7.81 -3.05 0.64
N LEU A 251 8.46 -1.94 1.03
CA LEU A 251 9.88 -1.71 0.83
C LEU A 251 10.65 -2.29 2.02
N GLN A 252 11.48 -3.30 1.78
CA GLN A 252 12.10 -4.14 2.81
C GLN A 252 13.63 -4.09 2.70
N PRO A 253 14.32 -3.20 3.44
CA PRO A 253 15.77 -3.12 3.37
C PRO A 253 16.43 -4.46 3.73
N HIS A 254 17.22 -5.01 2.80
CA HIS A 254 17.74 -6.37 2.88
C HIS A 254 19.21 -6.43 2.41
N GLY A 255 20.03 -7.23 3.07
CA GLY A 255 21.42 -7.50 2.66
C GLY A 255 22.33 -7.99 3.79
N LEU A 256 23.14 -9.01 3.54
CA LEU A 256 24.11 -9.57 4.48
C LEU A 256 25.40 -8.74 4.51
N GLU A 257 25.42 -7.69 5.33
CA GLU A 257 26.50 -6.68 5.36
C GLU A 257 27.24 -6.63 6.71
N GLY A 258 27.13 -7.69 7.51
CA GLY A 258 27.82 -7.80 8.80
C GLY A 258 27.22 -6.96 9.93
N MET A 259 25.99 -6.44 9.78
CA MET A 259 25.29 -5.62 10.80
C MET A 259 24.56 -6.44 11.88
N GLY A 260 24.71 -7.77 11.87
CA GLY A 260 24.10 -8.66 12.85
C GLY A 260 22.71 -9.18 12.44
N PRO A 261 22.07 -9.97 13.32
CA PRO A 261 20.88 -10.77 12.98
C PRO A 261 19.60 -9.96 12.72
N GLU A 262 19.50 -8.72 13.20
CA GLU A 262 18.30 -7.87 13.07
C GLU A 262 18.47 -6.70 12.10
N HIS A 263 19.50 -6.75 11.24
CA HIS A 263 19.79 -5.71 10.25
C HIS A 263 20.26 -6.30 8.91
N SER A 264 19.86 -7.54 8.63
CA SER A 264 20.40 -8.33 7.52
C SER A 264 19.32 -8.94 6.63
N SER A 265 18.27 -9.50 7.22
CA SER A 265 17.31 -10.33 6.51
C SER A 265 15.89 -9.82 6.67
N ALA A 266 15.29 -9.43 5.55
CA ALA A 266 13.85 -9.23 5.46
C ALA A 266 13.06 -10.55 5.50
N ARG A 267 13.73 -11.70 5.64
CA ARG A 267 13.12 -13.05 5.65
C ARG A 267 12.42 -13.36 4.33
N LEU A 268 13.11 -13.14 3.21
CA LEU A 268 12.62 -13.38 1.85
C LEU A 268 11.98 -14.78 1.71
N GLU A 269 12.56 -15.79 2.34
CA GLU A 269 12.07 -17.17 2.36
C GLU A 269 10.64 -17.28 2.88
N ARG A 270 10.23 -16.45 3.84
CA ARG A 270 8.88 -16.45 4.40
C ARG A 270 7.87 -15.91 3.39
N PHE A 271 8.22 -14.83 2.69
CA PHE A 271 7.37 -14.29 1.65
C PHE A 271 7.22 -15.28 0.47
N LEU A 272 8.28 -16.00 0.11
CA LEU A 272 8.21 -17.04 -0.91
C LEU A 272 7.37 -18.24 -0.45
N GLN A 273 7.51 -18.69 0.80
CA GLN A 273 6.69 -19.78 1.36
C GLN A 273 5.19 -19.44 1.39
N MET A 274 4.87 -18.16 1.56
CA MET A 274 3.49 -17.67 1.62
C MET A 274 2.93 -17.26 0.24
N SER A 275 3.71 -17.41 -0.83
CA SER A 275 3.23 -17.23 -2.20
C SER A 275 2.29 -18.37 -2.57
N ALA A 276 1.17 -18.04 -3.23
CA ALA A 276 0.20 -19.00 -3.72
C ALA A 276 0.66 -19.62 -5.05
N ASP A 277 1.81 -20.30 -5.01
CA ASP A 277 2.45 -20.96 -6.15
C ASP A 277 2.71 -22.44 -5.81
N ASP A 278 2.70 -23.30 -6.83
CA ASP A 278 3.05 -24.71 -6.66
C ASP A 278 4.55 -24.89 -6.90
N PRO A 279 5.35 -25.22 -5.86
CA PRO A 279 6.81 -25.31 -5.99
C PRO A 279 7.28 -26.45 -6.92
N ASP A 280 6.41 -27.43 -7.22
CA ASP A 280 6.72 -28.59 -8.04
C ASP A 280 6.18 -28.47 -9.48
N TYR A 281 5.49 -27.36 -9.80
CA TYR A 281 4.90 -27.13 -11.11
C TYR A 281 5.48 -25.89 -11.79
N PHE A 282 6.03 -26.09 -12.99
CA PHE A 282 6.40 -24.99 -13.87
C PHE A 282 5.31 -24.80 -14.95
N PRO A 283 4.64 -23.65 -15.02
CA PRO A 283 3.62 -23.41 -16.02
C PRO A 283 4.22 -23.42 -17.43
N PRO A 284 3.48 -23.88 -18.46
CA PRO A 284 3.95 -23.83 -19.83
C PRO A 284 4.18 -22.38 -20.28
N GLU A 285 5.32 -22.13 -20.93
CA GLU A 285 5.63 -20.82 -21.47
C GLU A 285 4.64 -20.46 -22.59
N SER A 286 4.23 -19.20 -22.60
CA SER A 286 3.36 -18.59 -23.61
C SER A 286 3.69 -17.10 -23.70
N GLU A 287 3.22 -16.41 -24.74
CA GLU A 287 3.41 -14.96 -24.88
C GLU A 287 2.87 -14.17 -23.68
N GLU A 288 1.84 -14.72 -23.02
CA GLU A 288 1.17 -14.13 -21.86
C GLU A 288 1.70 -14.69 -20.52
N PHE A 289 2.74 -15.52 -20.53
CA PHE A 289 3.25 -16.20 -19.33
C PHE A 289 3.53 -15.22 -18.18
N ALA A 290 4.27 -14.15 -18.45
CA ALA A 290 4.71 -13.21 -17.42
C ALA A 290 3.54 -12.47 -16.75
N VAL A 291 2.54 -12.05 -17.53
CA VAL A 291 1.38 -11.32 -16.99
C VAL A 291 0.39 -12.26 -16.31
N ARG A 292 0.19 -13.48 -16.82
CA ARG A 292 -0.62 -14.51 -16.15
C ARG A 292 -0.04 -14.86 -14.79
N GLN A 293 1.28 -15.05 -14.70
CA GLN A 293 1.94 -15.28 -13.41
C GLN A 293 1.67 -14.15 -12.42
N LEU A 294 1.79 -12.88 -12.85
CA LEU A 294 1.50 -11.72 -11.99
C LEU A 294 0.01 -11.60 -11.61
N HIS A 295 -0.89 -12.02 -12.48
CA HIS A 295 -2.33 -11.98 -12.25
C HIS A 295 -2.79 -13.05 -11.26
N ASP A 296 -2.28 -14.27 -11.39
CA ASP A 296 -2.76 -15.43 -10.65
C ASP A 296 -2.13 -15.51 -9.25
N ILE A 297 -0.86 -15.12 -9.11
CA ILE A 297 -0.17 -15.13 -7.82
C ILE A 297 -0.84 -14.20 -6.80
N ASN A 298 -0.81 -14.53 -5.51
CA ASN A 298 -1.39 -13.69 -4.46
C ASN A 298 -0.67 -12.34 -4.29
N TRP A 299 0.65 -12.30 -4.48
CA TRP A 299 1.48 -11.09 -4.42
C TRP A 299 2.74 -11.23 -5.28
N ILE A 300 3.47 -10.14 -5.45
CA ILE A 300 4.71 -10.11 -6.22
C ILE A 300 5.88 -9.99 -5.25
N VAL A 301 6.87 -10.88 -5.35
CA VAL A 301 8.13 -10.79 -4.58
C VAL A 301 9.27 -10.46 -5.53
N ALA A 302 10.05 -9.41 -5.21
CA ALA A 302 11.13 -8.94 -6.08
C ALA A 302 12.37 -8.51 -5.29
N ASN A 303 13.54 -8.68 -5.91
CA ASN A 303 14.83 -8.19 -5.42
C ASN A 303 15.54 -7.47 -6.57
N CYS A 304 15.42 -6.14 -6.61
CA CYS A 304 15.93 -5.33 -7.71
C CYS A 304 17.41 -4.99 -7.49
N SER A 305 18.21 -5.05 -8.56
CA SER A 305 19.66 -4.81 -8.53
C SER A 305 20.10 -3.54 -9.24
N THR A 306 19.18 -2.80 -9.89
CA THR A 306 19.47 -1.52 -10.55
C THR A 306 18.42 -0.45 -10.21
N PRO A 307 18.74 0.86 -10.30
CA PRO A 307 17.76 1.92 -10.10
C PRO A 307 16.68 1.90 -11.20
N ALA A 308 17.04 1.44 -12.41
CA ALA A 308 16.08 1.26 -13.50
C ALA A 308 15.05 0.17 -13.17
N ASN A 309 15.45 -0.95 -12.55
CA ASN A 309 14.50 -1.96 -12.10
C ASN A 309 13.54 -1.40 -11.04
N LEU A 310 14.05 -0.61 -10.08
CA LEU A 310 13.22 0.08 -9.09
C LEU A 310 12.23 1.03 -9.77
N PHE A 311 12.70 1.83 -10.73
CA PHE A 311 11.85 2.75 -11.49
C PHE A 311 10.69 2.01 -12.19
N HIS A 312 11.02 0.96 -12.95
CA HIS A 312 10.02 0.23 -13.73
C HIS A 312 9.07 -0.57 -12.85
N ILE A 313 9.52 -1.18 -11.76
CA ILE A 313 8.66 -2.00 -10.91
C ILE A 313 7.64 -1.16 -10.13
N LEU A 314 8.03 0.04 -9.67
CA LEU A 314 7.10 0.97 -9.01
C LEU A 314 6.04 1.49 -9.98
N ARG A 315 6.42 1.82 -11.22
CA ARG A 315 5.44 2.21 -12.26
C ARG A 315 4.57 1.04 -12.70
N ARG A 316 5.12 -0.19 -12.72
CA ARG A 316 4.37 -1.41 -13.07
C ARG A 316 3.19 -1.63 -12.12
N GLN A 317 3.33 -1.36 -10.82
CA GLN A 317 2.22 -1.47 -9.86
C GLN A 317 0.97 -0.71 -10.30
N ILE A 318 1.14 0.39 -11.02
CA ILE A 318 0.03 1.22 -11.54
C ILE A 318 -0.37 0.80 -12.95
N ALA A 319 0.60 0.45 -13.80
CA ALA A 319 0.39 0.04 -15.17
C ALA A 319 -0.31 -1.32 -15.31
N LEU A 320 -0.28 -2.16 -14.28
CA LEU A 320 -1.04 -3.40 -14.24
C LEU A 320 -2.56 -3.12 -14.33
N PRO A 321 -3.32 -3.91 -15.10
CA PRO A 321 -4.78 -3.82 -15.19
C PRO A 321 -5.50 -4.44 -13.99
N PHE A 322 -4.79 -4.65 -12.89
CA PHE A 322 -5.25 -5.14 -11.60
C PHE A 322 -4.29 -4.63 -10.51
N ARG A 323 -4.57 -4.90 -9.24
CA ARG A 323 -3.67 -4.58 -8.12
C ARG A 323 -3.27 -5.83 -7.35
N LYS A 324 -1.95 -5.99 -7.17
CA LYS A 324 -1.32 -7.01 -6.32
C LYS A 324 -0.34 -6.34 -5.37
N PRO A 325 -0.22 -6.82 -4.12
CA PRO A 325 0.84 -6.38 -3.25
C PRO A 325 2.21 -6.67 -3.87
N LEU A 326 3.18 -5.79 -3.61
CA LEU A 326 4.56 -5.95 -4.04
C LEU A 326 5.47 -5.96 -2.81
N ILE A 327 6.11 -7.10 -2.55
CA ILE A 327 7.16 -7.25 -1.55
C ILE A 327 8.50 -7.01 -2.24
N LEU A 328 9.11 -5.85 -1.97
CA LEU A 328 10.34 -5.45 -2.62
C LEU A 328 11.50 -5.45 -1.63
N MET A 329 12.46 -6.35 -1.84
CA MET A 329 13.75 -6.31 -1.16
C MET A 329 14.52 -5.08 -1.68
N THR A 330 14.63 -4.06 -0.83
CA THR A 330 15.33 -2.81 -1.15
C THR A 330 16.77 -2.87 -0.65
N PRO A 331 17.73 -2.26 -1.34
CA PRO A 331 19.13 -2.39 -0.95
C PRO A 331 19.50 -1.48 0.22
N LYS A 332 20.65 -1.78 0.80
CA LYS A 332 21.33 -0.94 1.79
C LYS A 332 22.65 -0.40 1.22
N SER A 333 23.59 -1.28 0.86
CA SER A 333 24.87 -0.89 0.24
C SER A 333 24.74 -0.35 -1.19
N LEU A 334 23.86 -0.91 -2.03
CA LEU A 334 23.65 -0.45 -3.41
C LEU A 334 22.99 0.93 -3.53
N LEU A 335 22.69 1.60 -2.40
CA LEU A 335 22.16 2.96 -2.39
C LEU A 335 23.20 4.01 -2.80
N ARG A 336 24.48 3.66 -2.93
CA ARG A 336 25.60 4.58 -3.18
C ARG A 336 26.43 4.19 -4.37
#